data_AF-A0A495IL08-F1
#
_entry.id   AF-A0A495IL08-F1
#
_cell.length_a   1.000
_cell.length_b   1.000
_cell.length_c   1.000
_cell.angle_alpha   90.00
_cell.angle_beta   90.00
_cell.angle_gamma   90.00
#
_symmetry.space_group_name_H-M   'P 1'
#
loop_
_entity.id
_entity.type
_entity.pdbx_description
1 polymer ?
#
loop_
_entity_poly.entity_id
_entity_poly.type
_entity_poly.pdbx_seq_one_letter_code
_entity_poly.pdbx_strand_id
1 'polypeptide(L)'
;MAGYEVDLDRLAAVQRDVQALVEHCALLRSEIDATARALTETDWTGDASATFAELQQQWAAGAATIHAGLDVMAANASTGHANYSAVQAANARLWGV
;
A
#
# COMPACT_ATOMS: atom_id res chain seq x y z
N MET A 1 -4.64 35.16 -11.83
CA MET A 1 -5.10 33.81 -11.43
C MET A 1 -3.90 33.08 -10.87
N ALA A 2 -3.91 32.74 -9.58
CA ALA A 2 -2.82 31.96 -9.00
C ALA A 2 -2.86 30.57 -9.66
N GLY A 3 -1.84 30.27 -10.47
CA GLY A 3 -1.68 28.95 -11.07
C GLY A 3 -1.55 27.93 -9.95
N TYR A 4 -2.32 26.86 -10.02
CA TYR A 4 -2.18 25.74 -9.10
C TYR A 4 -0.83 25.08 -9.40
N GLU A 5 0.21 25.44 -8.65
CA GLU A 5 1.54 24.85 -8.76
C GLU A 5 1.51 23.51 -8.02
N VAL A 6 1.49 22.42 -8.79
CA VAL A 6 1.62 21.08 -8.22
C VAL A 6 3.07 20.87 -7.85
N ASP A 7 3.33 20.77 -6.55
CA ASP A 7 4.63 20.38 -6.00
C ASP A 7 4.90 18.90 -6.34
N LEU A 8 5.67 18.69 -7.40
CA LEU A 8 6.06 17.37 -7.90
C LEU A 8 6.96 16.64 -6.90
N ASP A 9 7.75 17.35 -6.11
CA ASP A 9 8.63 16.77 -5.11
C ASP A 9 7.82 16.21 -3.93
N ARG A 10 6.79 16.95 -3.51
CA ARG A 10 5.84 16.48 -2.50
C ARG A 10 5.05 15.27 -3.00
N LEU A 11 4.67 15.25 -4.27
CA LEU A 11 3.97 14.11 -4.87
C LEU A 11 4.87 12.87 -4.94
N ALA A 12 6.15 13.04 -5.29
CA ALA A 12 7.15 11.98 -5.29
C ALA A 12 7.44 11.46 -3.86
N ALA A 13 7.43 12.34 -2.86
CA ALA A 13 7.55 11.94 -1.45
C ALA A 13 6.35 11.08 -1.01
N VAL A 14 5.13 11.53 -1.29
CA VAL A 14 3.91 10.75 -0.98
C VAL A 14 3.92 9.39 -1.68
N GLN A 15 4.38 9.31 -2.93
CA GLN A 15 4.49 8.04 -3.63
C GLN A 15 5.47 7.08 -2.91
N ARG A 16 6.64 7.57 -2.49
CA ARG A 16 7.62 6.76 -1.74
C ARG A 16 7.05 6.30 -0.40
N ASP A 17 6.36 7.19 0.32
CA ASP A 17 5.76 6.87 1.62
C ASP A 17 4.67 5.80 1.48
N VAL A 18 3.83 5.90 0.44
CA VAL A 18 2.80 4.89 0.16
C VAL A 18 3.43 3.55 -0.23
N GLN A 19 4.48 3.53 -1.05
CA GLN A 19 5.19 2.30 -1.39
C GLN A 19 5.83 1.64 -0.16
N ALA A 20 6.50 2.43 0.68
CA ALA A 20 7.09 1.93 1.92
C ALA A 20 6.02 1.35 2.88
N LEU A 21 4.84 1.97 2.92
CA LEU A 21 3.71 1.46 3.71
C LEU A 21 3.17 0.14 3.15
N VAL A 22 3.03 0.00 1.83
CA VAL A 22 2.64 -1.27 1.18
C VAL A 22 3.60 -2.38 1.57
N GLU A 23 4.90 -2.15 1.42
CA GLU A 23 5.95 -3.13 1.74
C GLU A 23 5.94 -3.50 3.22
N HIS A 24 5.82 -2.51 4.11
CA HIS A 24 5.77 -2.74 5.54
C HIS A 24 4.54 -3.55 5.96
N CYS A 25 3.36 -3.23 5.41
CA CYS A 25 2.15 -4.01 5.66
C CYS A 25 2.25 -5.44 5.13
N ALA A 26 2.89 -5.65 3.97
CA ALA A 26 3.12 -6.99 3.42
C ALA A 26 4.05 -7.83 4.31
N LEU A 27 5.10 -7.22 4.87
CA LEU A 27 6.01 -7.86 5.82
C LEU A 27 5.26 -8.30 7.08
N LEU A 28 4.55 -7.37 7.74
CA LEU A 28 3.77 -7.66 8.95
C LEU A 28 2.74 -8.78 8.71
N ARG A 29 2.09 -8.78 7.54
CA ARG A 29 1.16 -9.83 7.16
C ARG A 29 1.86 -11.19 7.09
N SER A 30 3.02 -11.25 6.45
CA SER A 30 3.82 -12.48 6.36
C SER A 30 4.27 -12.98 7.74
N GLU A 31 4.66 -12.09 8.65
CA GLU A 31 5.06 -12.44 10.01
C GLU A 31 3.91 -13.01 10.85
N ILE A 32 2.72 -12.39 10.75
CA ILE A 32 1.51 -12.87 11.42
C ILE A 32 1.10 -14.23 10.85
N ASP A 33 1.11 -14.40 9.52
CA ASP A 33 0.80 -15.68 8.87
C ASP A 33 1.76 -16.80 9.29
N ALA A 34 3.06 -16.50 9.39
CA ALA A 34 4.06 -17.46 9.85
C ALA A 34 3.84 -17.85 11.32
N THR A 35 3.55 -16.86 12.18
CA THR A 35 3.28 -17.09 13.60
C THR A 35 2.01 -17.91 13.81
N ALA A 36 0.94 -17.61 13.07
CA ALA A 36 -0.31 -18.36 13.12
C ALA A 36 -0.11 -19.82 12.70
N ARG A 37 0.66 -20.06 11.63
CA ARG A 37 1.00 -21.43 11.19
C ARG A 37 1.78 -22.19 12.24
N ALA A 38 2.84 -21.59 12.78
CA ALA A 38 3.65 -22.22 13.82
C ALA A 38 2.83 -22.61 15.05
N LEU A 39 1.83 -21.79 15.41
CA LEU A 39 0.91 -22.09 16.52
C LEU A 39 0.01 -23.28 16.18
N THR A 40 -0.53 -23.35 14.96
CA THR A 40 -1.42 -24.44 14.51
C THR A 40 -0.71 -25.73 14.14
N GLU A 41 0.61 -25.71 13.93
CA GLU A 41 1.43 -26.90 13.68
C GLU A 41 1.69 -27.71 14.96
N THR A 42 1.49 -27.11 16.14
CA THR A 42 1.44 -27.86 17.39
C THR A 42 0.13 -28.65 17.51
N ASP A 43 0.06 -29.71 18.33
CA ASP A 43 -1.16 -30.49 18.61
C ASP A 43 -2.24 -29.67 19.37
N TRP A 44 -2.35 -28.39 19.08
CA TRP A 44 -3.34 -27.47 19.60
C TRP A 44 -4.70 -27.78 19.00
N THR A 45 -5.57 -28.33 19.84
CA THR A 45 -6.89 -28.81 19.45
C THR A 45 -7.97 -28.26 20.39
N GLY A 46 -9.24 -28.43 20.00
CA GLY A 46 -10.40 -27.99 20.75
C GLY A 46 -10.92 -26.61 20.33
N ASP A 47 -11.94 -26.13 21.03
CA ASP A 47 -12.72 -24.95 20.63
C ASP A 47 -11.86 -23.69 20.42
N ALA A 48 -10.85 -23.48 21.27
CA ALA A 48 -9.95 -22.33 21.14
C ALA A 48 -9.17 -22.32 19.81
N SER A 49 -8.72 -23.49 19.34
CA SER A 49 -8.01 -23.62 18.06
C SER A 49 -8.95 -23.36 16.86
N ALA A 50 -10.22 -23.77 16.96
CA ALA A 50 -11.23 -23.53 15.95
C ALA A 50 -11.58 -22.03 15.86
N THR A 51 -11.83 -21.38 17.01
CA THR A 51 -12.07 -19.93 17.06
C THR A 51 -10.86 -19.14 16.56
N PHE A 52 -9.64 -19.56 16.88
CA PHE A 52 -8.44 -18.94 16.34
C PHE A 52 -8.36 -19.05 14.82
N ALA A 53 -8.65 -20.22 14.24
CA ALA A 53 -8.66 -20.40 12.79
C ALA A 53 -9.67 -19.48 12.09
N GLU A 54 -10.86 -19.30 12.68
CA GLU A 54 -11.86 -18.35 12.19
C GLU A 54 -11.36 -16.90 12.26
N LEU A 55 -10.78 -16.49 13.39
CA LEU A 55 -10.21 -15.16 13.57
C LEU A 55 -9.05 -14.89 12.60
N GLN A 56 -8.19 -15.89 12.36
CA GLN A 56 -7.09 -15.79 11.41
C GLN A 56 -7.61 -15.59 9.98
N GLN A 57 -8.71 -16.28 9.59
CA GLN A 57 -9.34 -16.06 8.29
C GLN A 57 -9.95 -14.65 8.17
N GLN A 58 -10.64 -14.17 9.21
CA GLN A 58 -11.19 -12.81 9.23
C GLN A 58 -10.09 -11.76 9.13
N TRP A 59 -8.99 -11.95 9.88
CA TRP A 59 -7.83 -11.09 9.82
C TRP A 59 -7.19 -11.10 8.42
N ALA A 60 -7.01 -12.27 7.80
CA ALA A 60 -6.43 -12.38 6.46
C ALA A 60 -7.27 -11.66 5.39
N ALA A 61 -8.59 -11.76 5.47
CA ALA A 61 -9.51 -11.03 4.60
C ALA A 61 -9.41 -9.50 4.80
N GLY A 62 -9.32 -9.05 6.06
CA GLY A 62 -9.11 -7.64 6.38
C GLY A 62 -7.77 -7.11 5.86
N ALA A 63 -6.69 -7.86 6.07
CA ALA A 63 -5.35 -7.52 5.59
C ALA A 63 -5.29 -7.42 4.06
N ALA A 64 -5.98 -8.33 3.35
CA ALA A 64 -6.09 -8.27 1.89
C ALA A 64 -6.83 -7.00 1.42
N THR A 65 -7.87 -6.59 2.14
CA THR A 65 -8.61 -5.35 1.84
C THR A 65 -7.74 -4.11 2.00
N ILE A 66 -6.94 -4.06 3.08
CA ILE A 66 -6.00 -2.95 3.32
C ILE A 66 -4.95 -2.89 2.20
N HIS A 67 -4.35 -4.04 1.84
CA HIS A 67 -3.34 -4.11 0.79
C HIS A 67 -3.90 -3.61 -0.56
N ALA A 68 -5.09 -4.07 -0.95
CA ALA A 68 -5.74 -3.62 -2.18
C ALA A 68 -6.00 -2.09 -2.18
N GLY A 69 -6.39 -1.53 -1.03
CA GLY A 69 -6.55 -0.07 -0.89
C GLY A 69 -5.23 0.68 -1.07
N LEU A 70 -4.15 0.18 -0.49
CA LEU A 70 -2.82 0.77 -0.63
C LEU A 70 -2.30 0.67 -2.08
N ASP A 71 -2.55 -0.44 -2.78
CA ASP A 71 -2.20 -0.59 -4.20
C ASP A 71 -2.92 0.45 -5.06
N VAL A 72 -4.22 0.71 -4.79
CA VAL A 72 -4.99 1.76 -5.48
C VAL A 72 -4.39 3.14 -5.19
N MET A 73 -4.01 3.42 -3.94
CA MET A 73 -3.36 4.69 -3.58
C MET A 73 -2.02 4.86 -4.31
N ALA A 74 -1.20 3.81 -4.37
CA ALA A 74 0.08 3.82 -5.07
C ALA A 74 -0.09 4.05 -6.58
N ALA A 75 -1.07 3.39 -7.20
CA ALA A 75 -1.39 3.55 -8.62
C ALA A 75 -1.87 4.98 -8.93
N ASN A 76 -2.71 5.55 -8.07
CA ASN A 76 -3.19 6.93 -8.23
C ASN A 76 -2.08 7.95 -8.04
N ALA A 77 -1.19 7.75 -7.06
CA ALA A 77 -0.03 8.63 -6.85
C ALA A 77 0.93 8.61 -8.07
N SER A 78 1.23 7.41 -8.59
CA SER A 78 2.05 7.23 -9.80
C SER A 78 1.43 7.89 -11.03
N THR A 79 0.13 7.68 -11.25
CA THR A 79 -0.62 8.29 -12.36
C THR A 79 -0.64 9.81 -12.27
N GLY A 80 -0.88 10.34 -11.06
CA GLY A 80 -0.82 11.78 -10.80
C GLY A 80 0.57 12.34 -11.13
N HIS A 81 1.63 11.70 -10.65
CA HIS A 81 3.00 12.15 -10.88
C HIS A 81 3.38 12.15 -12.37
N ALA A 82 3.03 11.10 -13.10
CA ALA A 82 3.27 11.01 -14.53
C ALA A 82 2.54 12.12 -15.32
N ASN A 83 1.27 12.36 -14.98
CA ASN A 83 0.46 13.39 -15.65
C ASN A 83 1.00 14.80 -15.41
N TYR A 84 1.31 15.14 -14.15
CA TYR A 84 1.81 16.48 -13.83
C TYR A 84 3.23 16.72 -14.36
N SER A 85 4.10 15.70 -14.35
CA SER A 85 5.43 15.79 -14.94
C SER A 85 5.37 15.97 -16.46
N ALA A 86 4.44 15.28 -17.15
CA ALA A 86 4.24 15.44 -18.59
C ALA A 86 3.74 16.84 -18.97
N VAL A 87 2.83 17.41 -18.18
CA VAL A 87 2.35 18.80 -18.37
C VAL A 87 3.49 19.80 -18.15
N GLN A 88 4.31 19.61 -17.11
CA GLN A 88 5.45 20.51 -16.85
C GLN A 88 6.50 20.42 -17.98
N ALA A 89 6.81 19.23 -18.48
CA ALA A 89 7.72 19.03 -19.60
C ALA A 89 7.18 19.60 -20.92
N ALA A 90 5.87 19.47 -21.17
CA ALA A 90 5.22 20.08 -22.33
C ALA A 90 5.25 21.62 -22.26
N ASN A 91 5.00 22.19 -21.08
CA ASN A 91 5.09 23.63 -20.85
C ASN A 91 6.52 24.15 -21.01
N ALA A 92 7.53 23.47 -20.46
CA ALA A 92 8.94 23.82 -20.64
C ALA A 92 9.33 23.82 -22.12
N ARG A 93 8.94 22.79 -22.88
CA ARG A 93 9.16 22.72 -24.34
C ARG A 93 8.50 23.85 -25.12
N LEU A 94 7.27 24.24 -24.75
CA LEU A 94 6.57 25.35 -25.39
C LEU A 94 7.22 26.70 -25.10
N TRP A 95 7.92 26.84 -23.97
CA TRP A 95 8.45 28.11 -23.47
C TRP A 95 9.98 28.20 -23.60
N GLY A 96 10.65 27.16 -24.12
CA GLY A 96 12.05 27.19 -24.54
C GLY A 96 13.08 27.28 -23.42
N VAL A 97 12.71 26.92 -22.19
CA VAL A 97 13.63 26.71 -21.06
C VAL A 97 13.94 25.23 -20.85
#